data_AF-A0A2A9FFD4-F1
#
_entry.id   AF-A0A2A9FFD4-F1
#
_cell.length_a   1.000
_cell.length_b   1.000
_cell.length_c   1.000
_cell.angle_alpha   90.00
_cell.angle_beta   90.00
_cell.angle_gamma   90.00
#
_symmetry.space_group_name_H-M   'P 1'
#
loop_
_entity.id
_entity.type
_entity.pdbx_description
1 polymer ?
#
loop_
_entity_poly.entity_id
_entity_poly.type
_entity_poly.pdbx_seq_one_letter_code
_entity_poly.pdbx_strand_id
1 'polypeptide(L)'
;MLLAIVQFALWSHATHIAQAATSQGLAAARAQNGTAAAGSASAQQMLDQLARGPLTGASVGADRTSNSASIRISGTATSVIPFLSLPVHAEASGPVERFVPDLASGR
;
A
#
# COMPACT_ATOMS: atom_id res chain seq x y z
N MET A 1 27.84 -13.28 8.13
CA MET A 1 27.34 -11.90 8.32
C MET A 1 26.84 -11.26 7.03
N LEU A 2 27.50 -11.46 5.88
CA LEU A 2 27.05 -10.92 4.58
C LEU A 2 25.60 -11.28 4.20
N LEU A 3 25.21 -12.55 4.35
CA LEU A 3 23.85 -13.01 4.02
C LEU A 3 22.76 -12.32 4.86
N ALA A 4 23.04 -12.04 6.14
CA ALA A 4 22.10 -11.34 7.02
C ALA A 4 21.88 -9.88 6.57
N ILE A 5 22.95 -9.21 6.12
CA ILE A 5 22.87 -7.85 5.57
C ILE A 5 22.04 -7.85 4.28
N VAL A 6 22.28 -8.81 3.39
CA VAL A 6 21.49 -8.96 2.15
C VAL A 6 20.01 -9.23 2.47
N GLN A 7 19.71 -10.10 3.44
CA GLN A 7 18.33 -10.34 3.86
C GLN A 7 17.65 -9.08 4.42
N PHE A 8 18.36 -8.32 5.25
CA PHE A 8 17.85 -7.07 5.79
C PHE A 8 17.59 -6.04 4.67
N ALA A 9 18.50 -5.93 3.70
CA ALA A 9 18.33 -5.04 2.56
C ALA A 9 17.10 -5.41 1.72
N LEU A 10 16.88 -6.70 1.45
CA LEU A 10 15.70 -7.19 0.73
C LEU A 10 14.40 -6.89 1.48
N TRP A 11 14.38 -7.12 2.79
CA TRP A 11 13.22 -6.82 3.62
C TRP A 11 12.93 -5.31 3.71
N SER A 12 13.97 -4.49 3.89
CA SER A 12 13.83 -3.02 3.91
C SER A 12 13.31 -2.51 2.57
N HIS A 13 13.83 -3.03 1.46
CA HIS A 13 13.37 -2.68 0.13
C HIS A 13 11.91 -3.09 -0.11
N ALA A 14 11.52 -4.31 0.29
CA ALA A 14 10.14 -4.78 0.20
C ALA A 14 9.17 -3.93 1.06
N THR A 15 9.62 -3.50 2.25
CA THR A 15 8.84 -2.62 3.13
C THR A 15 8.63 -1.23 2.51
N HIS A 16 9.67 -0.63 1.91
CA HIS A 16 9.54 0.65 1.22
C HIS A 16 8.59 0.55 0.01
N ILE A 17 8.66 -0.53 -0.76
CA ILE A 17 7.74 -0.77 -1.89
C ILE A 17 6.31 -0.88 -1.38
N ALA A 18 6.08 -1.64 -0.31
CA ALA A 18 4.76 -1.78 0.28
C ALA A 18 4.20 -0.43 0.75
N GLN A 19 5.01 0.39 1.43
CA GLN A 19 4.59 1.75 1.84
C GLN A 19 4.25 2.66 0.66
N ALA A 20 5.03 2.59 -0.42
CA ALA A 20 4.74 3.33 -1.65
C ALA A 20 3.42 2.84 -2.28
N ALA A 21 3.21 1.52 -2.37
CA ALA A 21 1.98 0.92 -2.88
C ALA A 21 0.74 1.29 -2.07
N THR A 22 0.84 1.27 -0.74
CA THR A 22 -0.27 1.64 0.14
C THR A 22 -0.63 3.11 0.01
N SER A 23 0.36 4.00 -0.11
CA SER A 23 0.11 5.44 -0.29
C SER A 23 -0.50 5.77 -1.66
N GLN A 24 -0.04 5.12 -2.73
CA GLN A 24 -0.64 5.28 -4.06
C GLN A 24 -2.07 4.70 -4.12
N GLY A 25 -2.29 3.50 -3.57
CA GLY A 25 -3.63 2.90 -3.48
C GLY A 25 -4.58 3.77 -2.67
N LEU A 26 -4.09 4.41 -1.61
CA LEU A 26 -4.89 5.30 -0.77
C LEU A 26 -5.27 6.57 -1.52
N ALA A 27 -4.35 7.15 -2.31
CA ALA A 27 -4.66 8.28 -3.19
C ALA A 27 -5.74 7.91 -4.22
N ALA A 28 -5.63 6.74 -4.85
CA ALA A 28 -6.63 6.24 -5.79
C ALA A 28 -8.00 5.99 -5.12
N ALA A 29 -8.02 5.46 -3.90
CA ALA A 29 -9.26 5.25 -3.13
C ALA A 29 -9.90 6.57 -2.64
N ARG A 30 -9.09 7.60 -2.38
CA ARG A 30 -9.55 8.92 -1.93
C ARG A 30 -10.04 9.83 -3.04
N ALA A 31 -9.69 9.55 -4.29
CA ALA A 31 -10.15 10.32 -5.44
C ALA A 31 -11.69 10.46 -5.44
N GLN A 32 -12.20 11.54 -6.05
CA GLN A 32 -13.63 11.87 -6.09
C GLN A 32 -14.50 10.68 -6.53
N ASN A 33 -14.05 9.96 -7.56
CA ASN A 33 -14.69 8.76 -8.11
C ASN A 33 -13.95 7.46 -7.72
N GLY A 34 -13.02 7.52 -6.78
CA GLY A 34 -12.24 6.38 -6.29
C GLY A 34 -13.13 5.36 -5.62
N THR A 35 -12.74 4.08 -5.63
CA THR A 35 -13.42 3.02 -4.88
C THR A 35 -12.38 2.18 -4.14
N ALA A 36 -12.81 1.38 -3.17
CA ALA A 36 -11.93 0.39 -2.54
C ALA A 36 -11.34 -0.58 -3.59
N ALA A 37 -12.13 -0.98 -4.59
CA ALA A 37 -11.68 -1.80 -5.70
C ALA A 37 -10.61 -1.09 -6.56
N ALA A 38 -10.78 0.21 -6.84
CA ALA A 38 -9.78 0.98 -7.59
C ALA A 38 -8.48 1.17 -6.79
N GLY A 39 -8.58 1.40 -5.48
CA GLY A 39 -7.42 1.51 -4.59
C GLY A 39 -6.63 0.21 -4.49
N SER A 40 -7.32 -0.92 -4.32
CA SER A 40 -6.69 -2.25 -4.31
C SER A 40 -6.08 -2.60 -5.66
N ALA A 41 -6.75 -2.33 -6.78
CA ALA A 41 -6.21 -2.56 -8.11
C ALA A 41 -4.95 -1.71 -8.37
N SER A 42 -4.95 -0.43 -8.00
CA SER A 42 -3.77 0.43 -8.16
C SER A 42 -2.61 -0.02 -7.27
N ALA A 43 -2.87 -0.41 -6.02
CA ALA A 43 -1.84 -0.93 -5.13
C ALA A 43 -1.28 -2.26 -5.67
N GLN A 44 -2.15 -3.15 -6.18
CA GLN A 44 -1.73 -4.41 -6.80
C GLN A 44 -0.87 -4.18 -8.04
N GLN A 45 -1.25 -3.25 -8.93
CA GLN A 45 -0.44 -2.90 -10.11
C GLN A 45 0.93 -2.36 -9.72
N MET A 46 1.01 -1.55 -8.66
CA MET A 46 2.28 -1.05 -8.15
C MET A 46 3.13 -2.18 -7.57
N LEU A 47 2.52 -3.12 -6.85
CA LEU A 47 3.20 -4.33 -6.38
C LEU A 47 3.67 -5.21 -7.55
N ASP A 48 2.87 -5.40 -8.60
CA ASP A 48 3.26 -6.22 -9.76
C ASP A 48 4.42 -5.57 -10.55
N GLN A 49 4.50 -4.24 -10.54
CA GLN A 49 5.59 -3.50 -11.17
C GLN A 49 6.89 -3.51 -10.34
N LEU A 50 6.80 -3.24 -9.03
CA LEU A 50 7.98 -3.08 -8.17
C LEU A 50 8.40 -4.36 -7.44
N ALA A 51 7.48 -5.30 -7.23
CA ALA A 51 7.66 -6.44 -6.34
C ALA A 51 7.93 -7.77 -7.07
N ARG A 52 8.19 -7.72 -8.39
CA ARG A 52 8.49 -8.88 -9.27
C ARG A 52 9.69 -9.76 -8.86
N GLY A 53 10.30 -9.51 -7.71
CA GLY A 53 11.40 -10.30 -7.14
C GLY A 53 11.38 -10.38 -5.60
N PRO A 54 11.31 -9.27 -4.85
CA PRO A 54 11.55 -9.28 -3.40
C PRO A 54 10.32 -9.51 -2.52
N LEU A 55 9.09 -9.57 -3.06
CA LEU A 55 7.86 -9.78 -2.28
C LEU A 55 7.09 -10.97 -2.86
N THR A 56 6.67 -11.88 -1.99
CA THR A 56 5.89 -13.08 -2.33
C THR A 56 4.60 -13.11 -1.52
N GLY A 57 3.53 -13.67 -2.11
CA GLY A 57 2.23 -13.83 -1.43
C GLY A 57 1.57 -12.51 -1.02
N ALA A 58 1.84 -11.42 -1.75
CA ALA A 58 1.30 -10.11 -1.42
C ALA A 58 -0.23 -10.10 -1.54
N SER A 59 -0.91 -9.64 -0.49
CA SER A 59 -2.35 -9.49 -0.41
C SER A 59 -2.66 -8.02 -0.13
N VAL A 60 -3.60 -7.47 -0.91
CA VAL A 60 -4.04 -6.07 -0.77
C VAL A 60 -5.49 -6.04 -0.31
N GLY A 61 -5.71 -5.48 0.87
CA GLY A 61 -7.02 -5.10 1.37
C GLY A 61 -7.25 -3.61 1.16
N ALA A 62 -8.44 -3.25 0.71
CA ALA A 62 -8.85 -1.87 0.56
C ALA A 62 -10.25 -1.70 1.16
N ASP A 63 -10.40 -0.68 1.99
CA ASP A 63 -11.65 -0.32 2.63
C ASP A 63 -11.91 1.17 2.39
N ARG A 64 -13.16 1.49 2.01
CA ARG A 64 -13.61 2.87 1.80
C ARG A 64 -14.95 3.04 2.47
N THR A 65 -15.02 4.02 3.36
CA THR A 65 -16.25 4.51 3.97
C THR A 65 -16.61 5.88 3.38
N SER A 66 -17.74 6.46 3.79
CA SER A 66 -18.13 7.82 3.41
C SER A 66 -17.17 8.90 3.90
N ASN A 67 -16.33 8.60 4.90
CA ASN A 67 -15.50 9.59 5.59
C ASN A 67 -14.00 9.27 5.53
N SER A 68 -13.63 8.00 5.32
CA SER A 68 -12.25 7.56 5.32
C SER A 68 -11.99 6.48 4.27
N ALA A 69 -10.77 6.42 3.78
CA ALA A 69 -10.26 5.29 3.03
C ALA A 69 -9.05 4.72 3.76
N SER A 70 -8.87 3.40 3.68
CA SER A 70 -7.72 2.68 4.20
C SER A 70 -7.29 1.61 3.21
N ILE A 71 -5.98 1.48 3.03
CA ILE A 71 -5.37 0.40 2.28
C ILE A 71 -4.43 -0.34 3.22
N ARG A 72 -4.46 -1.67 3.15
CA ARG A 72 -3.60 -2.57 3.90
C ARG A 72 -2.94 -3.54 2.94
N ILE A 73 -1.62 -3.67 3.05
CA ILE A 73 -0.83 -4.59 2.26
C ILE A 73 -0.08 -5.51 3.22
N SER A 74 -0.22 -6.81 3.01
CA SER A 74 0.51 -7.84 3.72
C SER A 74 1.23 -8.76 2.75
N GLY A 75 2.38 -9.28 3.14
CA GLY A 75 3.11 -10.25 2.33
C GLY A 75 4.36 -10.73 3.04
N THR A 76 5.18 -11.50 2.34
CA THR A 76 6.46 -11.99 2.85
C THR A 76 7.59 -11.59 1.92
N ALA A 77 8.69 -11.08 2.48
CA ALA A 77 9.89 -10.83 1.69
C ALA A 77 10.45 -12.15 1.17
N THR A 78 10.89 -12.16 -0.09
CA THR A 78 11.56 -13.31 -0.71
C THR A 78 12.75 -13.72 0.14
N SER A 79 12.74 -14.97 0.60
CA SER A 79 13.74 -15.49 1.51
C SER A 79 14.90 -16.09 0.73
N VAL A 80 16.10 -15.53 0.92
CA VAL A 80 17.36 -16.07 0.39
C VAL A 80 18.02 -17.02 1.40
N ILE A 81 17.65 -16.92 2.68
CA ILE A 81 18.16 -17.79 3.75
C ILE A 81 17.08 -18.82 4.08
N PRO A 82 17.32 -20.13 3.85
CA PRO A 82 16.35 -21.15 4.23
C PRO A 82 15.98 -21.00 5.71
N PHE A 83 14.69 -21.15 6.02
CA PHE A 83 14.08 -20.98 7.35
C PHE A 83 13.85 -19.54 7.86
N LEU A 84 14.21 -18.49 7.10
CA LEU A 84 14.00 -17.10 7.53
C LEU A 84 13.07 -16.32 6.60
N SER A 85 11.77 -16.26 6.94
CA SER A 85 10.78 -15.45 6.23
C SER A 85 10.48 -14.19 7.03
N LEU A 86 10.73 -13.00 6.45
CA LEU A 86 10.39 -11.75 7.12
C LEU A 86 9.02 -11.25 6.60
N PRO A 87 8.03 -11.06 7.49
CA PRO A 87 6.75 -10.49 7.10
C PRO A 87 6.92 -9.01 6.73
N VAL A 88 6.14 -8.58 5.75
CA VAL A 88 6.02 -7.20 5.32
C VAL A 88 4.59 -6.77 5.53
N HIS A 89 4.41 -5.69 6.28
CA HIS A 89 3.11 -5.09 6.56
C HIS A 89 3.19 -3.59 6.32
N ALA A 90 2.26 -3.06 5.51
CA ALA A 90 2.12 -1.64 5.29
C ALA A 90 0.64 -1.26 5.31
N GLU A 91 0.30 -0.22 6.06
CA GLU A 91 -1.06 0.28 6.19
C GLU A 91 -1.05 1.81 6.08
N ALA A 92 -2.01 2.35 5.33
CA ALA A 92 -2.18 3.78 5.18
C ALA A 92 -3.67 4.10 5.17
N SER A 93 -4.07 5.09 5.96
CA SER A 93 -5.46 5.46 6.17
C SER A 93 -5.65 6.96 6.23
N GLY A 94 -6.88 7.41 5.98
CA GLY A 94 -7.36 8.74 6.41
C GLY A 94 -8.45 9.31 5.51
N PRO A 95 -8.75 10.62 5.61
CA PRO A 95 -10.02 11.18 5.17
C PRO A 95 -10.18 11.20 3.65
N VAL A 96 -11.41 11.02 3.17
CA VAL A 96 -11.78 11.21 1.76
C VAL A 96 -12.07 12.70 1.52
N GLU A 97 -11.57 13.27 0.42
CA GLU A 97 -11.86 14.67 0.09
C GLU A 97 -13.36 14.85 -0.18
N ARG A 98 -14.01 15.69 0.64
CA ARG A 98 -15.37 16.17 0.43
C ARG A 98 -15.29 17.64 0.03
N PHE A 99 -15.78 18.00 -1.15
CA PHE A 99 -16.15 19.39 -1.43
C PHE A 99 -17.20 19.81 -0.41
N VAL A 100 -16.83 20.68 0.53
CA VAL A 100 -17.80 21.46 1.27
C VAL A 100 -18.07 22.67 0.36
N PRO A 101 -19.28 22.81 -0.22
CA PRO A 101 -19.61 24.03 -0.95
C PRO A 101 -19.42 25.20 0.01
N ASP A 102 -18.66 26.21 -0.40
CA ASP A 102 -18.63 27.46 0.34
C ASP A 102 -19.99 28.14 0.17
N LEU A 103 -20.85 28.06 1.20
CA LEU A 103 -22.15 28.70 1.21
C LEU A 103 -22.06 30.20 1.55
N ALA A 104 -20.89 30.83 1.41
CA ALA A 104 -20.68 32.21 1.80
C ALA A 104 -19.90 33.03 0.76
N SER A 105 -20.58 33.45 -0.33
CA SER A 105 -20.40 34.79 -0.90
C SER A 105 -21.54 35.11 -1.87
N GLY A 106 -22.75 35.12 -1.32
CA GLY A 106 -23.87 35.86 -1.87
C GLY A 106 -24.07 37.12 -1.05
N ARG A 107 -23.40 38.21 -1.41
CA ARG A 107 -23.88 39.58 -1.17
C ARG A 107 -23.14 40.59 -2.03
#